data_AF-A0A2V7HFT2-F1
#
_entry.id   AF-A0A2V7HFT2-F1
#
_cell.length_a   1.000
_cell.length_b   1.000
_cell.length_c   1.000
_cell.angle_alpha   90.00
_cell.angle_beta   90.00
_cell.angle_gamma   90.00
#
_symmetry.space_group_name_H-M   'P 1'
#
loop_
_entity.id
_entity.type
_entity.pdbx_description
1 polymer ?
#
loop_
_entity_poly.entity_id
_entity_poly.type
_entity_poly.pdbx_seq_one_letter_code
_entity_poly.pdbx_strand_id
1 'polypeptide(L)'
;MAAMRGRGIAVSDVSDGGRRAPAGQELRWKSARLGPENPLPIFFIQHVTPLAERRRGHTGRHPNGALGTERVYVAVTDVAKAAETYARVLGMPVPRVQRGAVIKADMAVFDLGPTGLTVAQPMEPGPAAEALARRGPGPFQVLYRTRSMDAAAKW
;
A
#
# COMPACT_ATOMS: atom_id res chain seq x y z
N MET A 1 -9.03 -12.91 -8.47
CA MET A 1 -7.85 -13.80 -8.55
C MET A 1 -7.59 -14.34 -9.96
N ALA A 2 -8.61 -14.72 -10.74
CA ALA A 2 -8.44 -15.22 -12.11
C ALA A 2 -7.56 -14.34 -13.00
N ALA A 3 -7.78 -13.01 -12.99
CA ALA A 3 -6.95 -12.08 -13.76
C ALA A 3 -5.46 -12.09 -13.36
N MET A 4 -5.16 -12.25 -12.06
CA MET A 4 -3.77 -12.36 -11.58
C MET A 4 -3.13 -13.68 -12.02
N ARG A 5 -3.85 -14.80 -11.86
CA ARG A 5 -3.40 -16.12 -12.31
C ARG A 5 -3.18 -16.14 -13.84
N GLY A 6 -4.04 -15.47 -14.60
CA GLY A 6 -3.89 -15.30 -16.06
C GLY A 6 -2.65 -14.50 -16.48
N ARG A 7 -2.08 -13.69 -15.58
CA ARG A 7 -0.78 -13.00 -15.77
C ARG A 7 0.41 -13.79 -15.22
N GLY A 8 0.21 -15.08 -14.88
CA GLY A 8 1.24 -15.92 -14.28
C GLY A 8 1.63 -15.51 -12.87
N ILE A 9 0.81 -14.72 -12.17
CA ILE A 9 1.07 -14.38 -10.77
C ILE A 9 0.64 -15.57 -9.90
N ALA A 10 1.60 -16.16 -9.20
CA ALA A 10 1.32 -17.13 -8.14
C ALA A 10 0.61 -16.42 -6.99
N VAL A 11 -0.59 -16.88 -6.64
CA VAL A 11 -1.38 -16.35 -5.54
C VAL A 11 -2.03 -17.49 -4.79
N SER A 12 -2.07 -17.39 -3.46
CA SER A 12 -2.74 -18.35 -2.58
C SER A 12 -4.19 -18.57 -2.98
N ASP A 13 -4.77 -19.64 -2.46
CA ASP A 13 -6.22 -19.76 -2.46
C ASP A 13 -6.85 -18.64 -1.63
N VAL A 14 -8.12 -18.40 -1.93
CA VAL A 14 -8.89 -17.35 -1.28
C VAL A 14 -9.28 -17.83 0.10
N SER A 15 -8.91 -17.07 1.13
CA SER A 15 -9.33 -17.30 2.50
C SER A 15 -10.43 -16.34 2.89
N ASP A 16 -11.52 -16.87 3.44
CA ASP A 16 -12.57 -16.07 4.06
C ASP A 16 -12.08 -15.51 5.41
N GLY A 17 -12.45 -14.26 5.68
CA GLY A 17 -12.17 -13.57 6.93
C GLY A 17 -13.37 -12.78 7.41
N GLY A 18 -13.47 -12.62 8.72
CA GLY A 18 -14.56 -11.85 9.30
C GLY A 18 -14.25 -11.38 10.72
N ARG A 19 -14.95 -10.33 11.15
CA ARG A 19 -14.96 -9.90 12.55
C ARG A 19 -16.30 -9.28 12.91
N ARG A 20 -16.70 -9.40 14.18
CA ARG A 20 -17.80 -8.62 14.75
C ARG A 20 -17.24 -7.29 15.27
N ALA A 21 -17.79 -6.18 14.79
CA ALA A 21 -17.45 -4.84 15.28
C ALA A 21 -17.99 -4.62 16.69
N PRO A 22 -17.46 -3.66 17.48
CA PRO A 22 -17.97 -3.35 18.81
C PRO A 22 -19.47 -3.04 18.83
N ALA A 23 -19.99 -2.44 17.76
CA ALA A 23 -21.42 -2.15 17.58
C ALA A 23 -22.25 -3.38 17.13
N GLY A 24 -21.72 -4.60 17.22
CA GLY A 24 -22.42 -5.86 16.90
C GLY A 24 -22.47 -6.23 15.41
N GLN A 25 -22.14 -5.30 14.51
CA GLN A 25 -22.12 -5.55 13.06
C GLN A 25 -21.09 -6.61 12.67
N GLU A 26 -21.49 -7.56 11.82
CA GLU A 26 -20.56 -8.52 11.23
C GLU A 26 -19.93 -7.96 9.94
N LEU A 27 -18.61 -7.93 9.89
CA LEU A 27 -17.83 -7.51 8.74
C LEU A 27 -17.14 -8.72 8.13
N ARG A 28 -17.36 -8.98 6.84
CA ARG A 28 -16.78 -10.11 6.09
C ARG A 28 -15.93 -9.65 4.92
N TRP A 29 -14.89 -10.41 4.63
CA TRP A 29 -14.00 -10.18 3.49
C TRP A 29 -13.42 -11.50 2.98
N LYS A 30 -12.92 -11.45 1.76
CA LYS A 30 -12.08 -12.47 1.14
C LYS A 30 -10.67 -11.92 1.03
N SER A 31 -9.66 -12.75 1.24
CA SER A 31 -8.26 -12.32 1.13
C SER A 31 -7.42 -13.36 0.41
N ALA A 32 -6.35 -12.89 -0.22
CA ALA A 32 -5.38 -13.75 -0.87
C ALA A 32 -3.98 -13.11 -0.82
N ARG A 33 -2.95 -13.95 -0.69
CA ARG A 33 -1.55 -13.52 -0.55
C ARG A 33 -0.74 -13.95 -1.75
N LEU A 34 0.21 -13.13 -2.15
CA LEU A 34 1.16 -13.46 -3.20
C LEU A 34 2.00 -14.69 -2.81
N GLY A 35 2.32 -15.52 -3.80
CA GLY A 35 3.24 -16.63 -3.63
C GLY A 35 4.69 -16.15 -3.43
N PRO A 36 5.60 -17.05 -3.04
CA PRO A 36 7.00 -16.72 -2.73
C PRO A 36 7.75 -16.07 -3.90
N GLU A 37 7.36 -16.41 -5.15
CA GLU A 37 7.90 -15.81 -6.39
C GLU A 37 7.58 -14.33 -6.57
N ASN A 38 6.69 -13.77 -5.74
CA ASN A 38 6.32 -12.36 -5.76
C ASN A 38 6.33 -11.83 -4.32
N PRO A 39 7.50 -11.67 -3.68
CA PRO A 39 7.63 -11.34 -2.27
C PRO A 39 7.35 -9.86 -1.98
N LEU A 40 6.31 -9.31 -2.60
CA LEU A 40 5.89 -7.93 -2.38
C LEU A 40 5.16 -7.84 -1.03
N PRO A 41 5.35 -6.74 -0.27
CA PRO A 41 4.69 -6.50 1.01
C PRO A 41 3.22 -6.08 0.84
N ILE A 42 2.49 -6.72 -0.07
CA ILE A 42 1.07 -6.47 -0.35
C ILE A 42 0.29 -7.78 -0.39
N PHE A 43 -0.99 -7.69 -0.04
CA PHE A 43 -1.96 -8.76 -0.21
C PHE A 43 -3.27 -8.17 -0.69
N PHE A 44 -4.12 -9.01 -1.26
CA PHE A 44 -5.39 -8.57 -1.83
C PHE A 44 -6.52 -8.88 -0.87
N ILE A 45 -7.39 -7.91 -0.68
CA ILE A 45 -8.58 -8.02 0.16
C ILE A 45 -9.80 -7.51 -0.61
N GLN A 46 -10.86 -8.30 -0.64
CA GLN A 46 -12.16 -7.93 -1.17
C GLN A 46 -13.15 -7.89 -0.02
N HIS A 47 -13.78 -6.74 0.22
CA HIS A 47 -14.88 -6.67 1.17
C HIS A 47 -16.11 -7.36 0.58
N VAL A 48 -16.64 -8.34 1.33
CA VAL A 48 -17.91 -9.00 1.00
C VAL A 48 -19.07 -8.20 1.58
N THR A 49 -18.90 -7.68 2.80
CA THR A 49 -19.81 -6.66 3.34
C THR A 49 -19.70 -5.38 2.49
N PRO A 50 -20.82 -4.81 1.99
CA PRO A 50 -20.82 -3.58 1.20
C PRO A 50 -20.06 -2.44 1.90
N LEU A 51 -19.34 -1.61 1.14
CA LEU A 51 -18.52 -0.54 1.71
C LEU A 51 -19.32 0.47 2.54
N ALA A 52 -20.53 0.83 2.11
CA ALA A 52 -21.41 1.73 2.85
C ALA A 52 -21.79 1.14 4.22
N GLU A 53 -22.09 -0.16 4.26
CA GLU A 53 -22.37 -0.86 5.50
C GLU A 53 -21.13 -0.97 6.38
N ARG A 54 -19.98 -1.38 5.80
CA ARG A 54 -18.71 -1.50 6.54
C ARG A 54 -18.29 -0.18 7.19
N ARG A 55 -18.60 0.95 6.56
CA ARG A 55 -18.28 2.30 7.05
C ARG A 55 -19.33 2.87 7.99
N ARG A 56 -20.43 2.15 8.27
CA ARG A 56 -21.45 2.61 9.23
C ARG A 56 -20.77 2.90 10.58
N GLY A 57 -21.12 4.03 11.19
CA GLY A 57 -20.51 4.50 12.44
C GLY A 57 -19.11 5.11 12.31
N HIS A 58 -18.50 5.11 11.13
CA HIS A 58 -17.27 5.86 10.88
C HIS A 58 -17.63 7.27 10.44
N THR A 59 -17.19 8.28 11.22
CA THR A 59 -17.46 9.70 10.94
C THR A 59 -16.61 10.27 9.80
N GLY A 60 -15.66 9.50 9.28
CA GLY A 60 -14.66 9.97 8.33
C GLY A 60 -13.67 10.98 8.93
N ARG A 61 -13.76 11.26 10.24
CA ARG A 61 -12.90 12.21 10.95
C ARG A 61 -12.08 11.46 11.99
N HIS A 62 -10.78 11.39 11.80
CA HIS A 62 -9.88 10.82 12.79
C HIS A 62 -9.49 11.89 13.83
N PRO A 63 -9.37 11.55 15.13
CA PRO A 63 -8.98 12.50 16.16
C PRO A 63 -7.63 13.20 15.92
N ASN A 64 -6.66 12.52 15.30
CA ASN A 64 -5.38 13.11 14.86
C ASN A 64 -5.47 14.03 13.61
N GLY A 65 -6.68 14.26 13.07
CA GLY A 65 -6.89 15.12 11.92
C GLY A 65 -6.53 14.52 10.55
N ALA A 66 -6.08 13.26 10.50
CA ALA A 66 -5.84 12.56 9.24
C ALA A 66 -7.15 12.37 8.45
N LEU A 67 -7.09 12.66 7.16
CA LEU A 67 -8.20 12.57 6.20
C LEU A 67 -8.10 11.32 5.32
N GLY A 68 -6.88 10.83 5.10
CA GLY A 68 -6.61 9.65 4.30
C GLY A 68 -5.13 9.45 4.04
N THR A 69 -4.78 8.27 3.56
CA THR A 69 -3.43 7.96 3.09
C THR A 69 -3.24 8.59 1.71
N GLU A 70 -2.29 9.52 1.63
CA GLU A 70 -1.89 10.15 0.37
C GLU A 70 -0.92 9.25 -0.40
N ARG A 71 0.07 8.70 0.33
CA ARG A 71 1.17 7.96 -0.29
C ARG A 71 1.74 6.91 0.66
N VAL A 72 2.12 5.76 0.10
CA VAL A 72 2.88 4.72 0.80
C VAL A 72 4.19 4.52 0.06
N TYR A 73 5.29 4.39 0.80
CA TYR A 73 6.61 4.17 0.22
C TYR A 73 7.18 2.81 0.61
N VAL A 74 7.69 2.11 -0.40
CA VAL A 74 8.40 0.84 -0.29
C VAL A 74 9.82 1.05 -0.79
N ALA A 75 10.81 0.82 0.07
CA ALA A 75 12.22 0.90 -0.30
C ALA A 75 12.60 -0.35 -1.09
N VAL A 76 13.31 -0.15 -2.20
CA VAL A 76 13.78 -1.22 -3.10
C VAL A 76 15.23 -0.97 -3.50
N THR A 77 15.93 -2.03 -3.90
CA THR A 77 17.31 -1.95 -4.40
C THR A 77 17.39 -1.58 -5.88
N ASP A 78 16.35 -1.90 -6.66
CA ASP A 78 16.25 -1.65 -8.09
C ASP A 78 14.81 -1.22 -8.42
N VAL A 79 14.63 0.07 -8.69
CA VAL A 79 13.29 0.63 -8.93
C VAL A 79 12.68 0.17 -10.25
N ALA A 80 13.49 -0.09 -11.28
CA ALA A 80 12.98 -0.51 -12.59
C ALA A 80 12.41 -1.94 -12.50
N LYS A 81 13.17 -2.88 -11.94
CA LYS A 81 12.72 -4.27 -11.73
C LYS A 81 11.53 -4.35 -10.77
N ALA A 82 11.55 -3.53 -9.71
CA ALA A 82 10.42 -3.45 -8.80
C ALA A 82 9.17 -2.94 -9.53
N ALA A 83 9.27 -1.87 -10.32
CA ALA A 83 8.15 -1.32 -11.07
C ALA A 83 7.54 -2.36 -12.02
N GLU A 84 8.35 -3.14 -12.74
CA GLU A 84 7.86 -4.23 -13.60
C GLU A 84 7.09 -5.29 -12.80
N THR A 85 7.63 -5.69 -11.65
CA THR A 85 7.01 -6.71 -10.78
C THR A 85 5.68 -6.22 -10.22
N TYR A 86 5.64 -4.99 -9.68
CA TYR A 86 4.42 -4.37 -9.17
C TYR A 86 3.38 -4.17 -10.29
N ALA A 87 3.78 -3.70 -11.47
CA ALA A 87 2.91 -3.52 -12.62
C ALA A 87 2.22 -4.84 -13.02
N ARG A 88 2.99 -5.92 -13.14
CA ARG A 88 2.47 -7.26 -13.46
C ARG A 88 1.49 -7.77 -12.40
N VAL A 89 1.84 -7.61 -11.12
CA VAL A 89 1.00 -8.05 -9.98
C VAL A 89 -0.31 -7.26 -9.94
N LEU A 90 -0.22 -5.93 -9.98
CA LEU A 90 -1.37 -5.01 -9.91
C LEU A 90 -2.21 -5.02 -11.20
N GLY A 91 -1.65 -5.48 -12.32
CA GLY A 91 -2.30 -5.39 -13.63
C GLY A 91 -2.38 -3.96 -14.14
N MET A 92 -1.32 -3.18 -13.92
CA MET A 92 -1.19 -1.77 -14.31
C MET A 92 -0.02 -1.60 -15.28
N PRO A 93 0.01 -0.52 -16.09
CA PRO A 93 1.22 -0.16 -16.84
C PRO A 93 2.40 0.12 -15.90
N VAL A 94 3.62 -0.12 -16.39
CA VAL A 94 4.84 0.27 -15.67
C VAL A 94 4.91 1.80 -15.64
N PRO A 95 4.90 2.45 -14.46
CA PRO A 95 5.05 3.90 -14.37
C PRO A 95 6.43 4.32 -14.83
N ARG A 96 6.55 5.56 -15.32
CA ARG A 96 7.87 6.15 -15.58
C ARG A 96 8.63 6.30 -14.27
N VAL A 97 9.91 5.96 -14.29
CA VAL A 97 10.80 6.25 -13.17
C VAL A 97 11.08 7.74 -13.15
N GLN A 98 10.92 8.36 -11.98
CA GLN A 98 11.13 9.78 -11.74
C GLN A 98 12.05 9.99 -10.52
N ARG A 99 12.92 10.99 -10.61
CA ARG A 99 13.77 11.41 -9.48
C ARG A 99 12.94 12.24 -8.50
N GLY A 100 12.80 11.77 -7.26
CA GLY A 100 12.18 12.51 -6.17
C GLY A 100 13.21 13.37 -5.44
N ALA A 101 13.16 14.69 -5.60
CA ALA A 101 14.11 15.60 -4.96
C ALA A 101 13.99 15.62 -3.42
N VAL A 102 12.77 15.50 -2.89
CA VAL A 102 12.51 15.57 -1.43
C VAL A 102 13.00 14.33 -0.69
N ILE A 103 12.80 13.15 -1.28
CA ILE A 103 13.21 11.88 -0.65
C ILE A 103 14.54 11.34 -1.22
N LYS A 104 15.16 12.08 -2.14
CA LYS A 104 16.44 11.76 -2.79
C LYS A 104 16.50 10.32 -3.30
N ALA A 105 15.48 9.93 -4.05
CA ALA A 105 15.29 8.56 -4.54
C ALA A 105 14.75 8.56 -5.97
N ASP A 106 15.09 7.53 -6.73
CA ASP A 106 14.35 7.21 -7.96
C ASP A 106 13.08 6.45 -7.60
N MET A 107 11.96 6.81 -8.23
CA MET A 107 10.64 6.36 -7.84
C MET A 107 9.80 5.93 -9.03
N ALA A 108 8.99 4.89 -8.84
CA ALA A 108 7.84 4.60 -9.69
C ALA A 108 6.56 4.64 -8.83
N VAL A 109 5.54 5.34 -9.30
CA VAL A 109 4.30 5.60 -8.56
C VAL A 109 3.13 4.90 -9.24
N PHE A 110 2.46 4.03 -8.49
CA PHE A 110 1.20 3.40 -8.90
C PHE A 110 0.03 4.12 -8.22
N ASP A 111 -0.78 4.81 -9.00
CA ASP A 111 -1.96 5.51 -8.48
C ASP A 111 -3.13 4.53 -8.31
N LEU A 112 -3.47 4.26 -7.06
CA LEU A 112 -4.57 3.39 -6.64
C LEU A 112 -5.74 4.28 -6.16
N GLY A 113 -6.45 4.86 -7.13
CA GLY A 113 -7.43 5.92 -6.85
C GLY A 113 -6.72 7.15 -6.28
N PRO A 114 -7.10 7.67 -5.10
CA PRO A 114 -6.47 8.84 -4.50
C PRO A 114 -5.13 8.54 -3.78
N THR A 115 -4.71 7.26 -3.71
CA THR A 115 -3.53 6.84 -2.95
C THR A 115 -2.40 6.43 -3.88
N GLY A 116 -1.23 7.04 -3.73
CA GLY A 116 -0.02 6.63 -4.46
C GLY A 116 0.76 5.53 -3.75
N LEU A 117 0.92 4.36 -4.37
CA LEU A 117 1.89 3.34 -3.94
C LEU A 117 3.21 3.57 -4.66
N THR A 118 4.24 3.97 -3.90
CA THR A 118 5.54 4.38 -4.45
C THR A 118 6.60 3.33 -4.12
N VAL A 119 7.24 2.75 -5.14
CA VAL A 119 8.50 2.03 -4.97
C VAL A 119 9.64 3.03 -5.13
N ALA A 120 10.60 3.03 -4.21
CA ALA A 120 11.64 4.03 -4.13
C ALA A 120 13.03 3.38 -3.93
N GLN A 121 13.96 3.68 -4.83
CA GLN A 121 15.36 3.33 -4.71
C GLN A 121 16.14 4.54 -4.16
N PRO A 122 16.68 4.47 -2.93
CA PRO A 122 17.41 5.59 -2.35
C PRO A 122 18.69 5.87 -3.14
N MET A 123 19.01 7.15 -3.32
CA MET A 123 20.18 7.59 -4.09
C MET A 123 21.18 8.38 -3.27
N GLU A 124 20.75 8.83 -2.09
CA GLU A 124 21.57 9.47 -1.08
C GLU A 124 21.16 8.95 0.31
N PRO A 125 21.95 9.23 1.36
CA PRO A 125 21.53 8.99 2.73
C PRO A 125 20.19 9.66 3.06
N GLY A 126 19.36 8.96 3.84
CA GLY A 126 18.04 9.41 4.24
C GLY A 126 17.13 8.25 4.66
N PRO A 127 15.84 8.52 4.96
CA PRO A 127 14.95 7.52 5.55
C PRO A 127 14.79 6.23 4.74
N ALA A 128 14.80 6.34 3.41
CA ALA A 128 14.71 5.18 2.51
C ALA A 128 16.01 4.33 2.55
N ALA A 129 17.18 4.97 2.53
CA ALA A 129 18.48 4.31 2.62
C ALA A 129 18.64 3.61 3.98
N GLU A 130 18.30 4.30 5.07
CA GLU A 130 18.37 3.75 6.43
C GLU A 130 17.42 2.57 6.62
N ALA A 131 16.19 2.68 6.12
CA ALA A 131 15.22 1.59 6.19
C ALA A 131 15.69 0.35 5.42
N LEU A 132 16.23 0.56 4.22
CA LEU A 132 16.77 -0.49 3.36
C LEU A 132 17.97 -1.18 4.01
N ALA A 133 18.92 -0.41 4.56
CA ALA A 133 20.08 -0.94 5.25
C ALA A 133 19.70 -1.74 6.52
N ARG A 134 18.69 -1.27 7.27
CA ARG A 134 18.30 -1.89 8.54
C ARG A 134 17.42 -3.14 8.38
N ARG A 135 16.53 -3.17 7.38
CA ARG A 135 15.47 -4.19 7.26
C ARG A 135 15.41 -4.89 5.91
N GLY A 136 16.21 -4.45 4.93
CA GLY A 136 16.05 -4.86 3.55
C GLY A 136 14.86 -4.19 2.86
N PRO A 137 14.53 -4.61 1.62
CA PRO A 137 13.42 -4.06 0.85
C PRO A 137 12.09 -4.18 1.59
N GLY A 138 11.28 -3.11 1.59
CA GLY A 138 10.00 -3.13 2.28
C GLY A 138 9.42 -1.76 2.61
N PRO A 139 8.22 -1.70 3.22
CA PRO A 139 7.56 -0.46 3.59
C PRO A 139 8.40 0.32 4.60
N PHE A 140 8.52 1.64 4.41
CA PHE A 140 9.27 2.48 5.34
C PHE A 140 8.59 3.80 5.72
N GLN A 141 7.65 4.29 4.91
CA GLN A 141 6.98 5.56 5.17
C GLN A 141 5.56 5.58 4.61
N VAL A 142 4.67 6.29 5.31
CA VAL A 142 3.32 6.60 4.86
C VAL A 142 3.09 8.09 5.05
N LEU A 143 2.51 8.75 4.04
CA LEU A 143 2.06 10.12 4.10
C LEU A 143 0.55 10.16 4.23
N TYR A 144 0.09 10.97 5.18
CA TYR A 144 -1.32 11.22 5.40
C TYR A 144 -1.65 12.66 5.03
N ARG A 145 -2.77 12.84 4.34
CA ARG A 145 -3.37 14.17 4.21
C ARG A 145 -3.99 14.53 5.56
N THR A 146 -3.68 15.70 6.10
CA THR A 146 -4.24 16.18 7.36
C THR A 146 -4.92 17.53 7.20
N ARG A 147 -5.96 17.77 8.01
CA ARG A 147 -6.60 19.10 8.13
C ARG A 147 -5.85 20.05 9.07
N SER A 148 -4.91 19.54 9.86
CA SER A 148 -4.12 20.32 10.82
C SER A 148 -2.82 19.59 11.15
N MET A 149 -1.69 20.24 10.92
CA MET A 149 -0.37 19.71 11.31
C MET A 149 -0.26 19.62 12.83
N ASP A 150 -0.76 20.60 13.57
CA ASP A 150 -0.78 20.60 15.03
C ASP A 150 -1.58 19.44 15.61
N ALA A 151 -2.76 19.16 15.05
CA ALA A 151 -3.57 18.02 15.50
C ALA A 151 -2.88 16.68 15.18
N ALA A 152 -2.15 16.60 14.07
CA ALA A 152 -1.42 15.40 13.69
C ALA A 152 -0.17 15.17 14.56
N ALA A 153 0.51 16.23 14.99
CA ALA A 153 1.75 16.14 15.76
C ALA A 153 1.55 15.83 17.25
N LYS A 154 0.35 16.04 17.79
CA LYS A 154 0.04 15.88 19.23
C LYS A 154 -0.54 14.51 19.61
N TRP A 155 -0.67 13.59 18.66
CA TRP A 155 -1.27 12.26 18.84
C TRP A 155 -0.25 11.13 18.95
#